data_AF-A0A1I8D697-F1
#
_entry.id   AF-A0A1I8D697-F1
#
_cell.length_a   1.000
_cell.length_b   1.000
_cell.length_c   1.000
_cell.angle_alpha   90.00
_cell.angle_beta   90.00
_cell.angle_gamma   90.00
#
_symmetry.space_group_name_H-M   'P 1'
#
loop_
_entity.id
_entity.type
_entity.pdbx_description
1 polymer ?
#
loop_
_entity_poly.entity_id
_entity_poly.type
_entity_poly.pdbx_seq_one_letter_code
_entity_poly.pdbx_strand_id
1 'polypeptide(L)'
;MSAEEFFKNPENYLWDDKKLYYDHDADIEPMLLKYCANQIYFVDGKNRLVKMTHELEITNIQSIKSGFTPNTIENEENIYVMTNKTTSILLLIENDEKIINFPDVIYAVCIIKDKATNRFVLLAGAKAKIFLYDICSSRIITVFKTNNGIICGFIGLSGCNFLSISQDKTVHTWDLRKSDYLQSFSGIKPHLQSAINSFHVDESGTFLLQINKQFKMIVTNIHTGNIILQHPIKIKNQLPKDVKFYGKSFKYALILTECYNIHLVNLETGQFQLLTAIYSKDPIMRYTIKIANLANK
;
A
#
# COMPACT_ATOMS: atom_id res chain seq x y z
N MET A 1 -7.79 -6.27 20.50
CA MET A 1 -9.13 -5.68 20.74
C MET A 1 -10.03 -6.16 19.63
N SER A 2 -11.17 -6.78 19.93
CA SER A 2 -12.04 -7.30 18.89
C SER A 2 -12.78 -6.13 18.21
N ALA A 3 -12.92 -6.16 16.88
CA ALA A 3 -13.67 -5.13 16.16
C ALA A 3 -15.12 -5.02 16.67
N GLU A 4 -15.69 -6.15 17.12
CA GLU A 4 -17.06 -6.25 17.62
C GLU A 4 -17.29 -5.51 18.95
N GLU A 5 -16.28 -5.41 19.82
CA GLU A 5 -16.37 -4.63 21.07
C GLU A 5 -16.30 -3.12 20.82
N PHE A 6 -15.48 -2.67 19.86
CA PHE A 6 -15.42 -1.27 19.46
C PHE A 6 -16.74 -0.80 18.82
N PHE A 7 -17.38 -1.66 18.03
CA PHE A 7 -18.67 -1.38 17.40
C PHE A 7 -19.82 -1.14 18.37
N LYS A 8 -19.79 -1.77 19.55
CA LYS A 8 -20.91 -1.69 20.50
C LYS A 8 -20.91 -0.41 21.30
N ASN A 9 -19.74 0.12 21.67
CA ASN A 9 -19.63 1.29 22.56
C ASN A 9 -18.45 2.20 22.15
N PRO A 10 -18.52 2.90 21.00
CA PRO A 10 -17.44 3.80 20.56
C PRO A 10 -17.25 5.01 21.48
N GLU A 11 -18.30 5.45 22.18
CA GLU A 11 -18.26 6.59 23.11
C GLU A 11 -17.45 6.30 24.40
N ASN A 12 -17.28 5.03 24.77
CA ASN A 12 -16.42 4.64 25.90
C ASN A 12 -14.92 4.76 25.56
N TYR A 13 -14.61 5.03 24.31
CA TYR A 13 -13.24 5.20 23.80
C TYR A 13 -13.13 6.58 23.16
N LEU A 14 -13.50 7.60 23.92
CA LEU A 14 -13.13 8.98 23.65
C LEU A 14 -11.61 9.05 23.54
N TRP A 15 -11.14 9.46 22.37
CA TRP A 15 -9.77 9.90 22.23
C TRP A 15 -9.70 11.14 23.10
N ASP A 16 -9.04 11.04 24.26
CA ASP A 16 -8.75 12.20 25.09
C ASP A 16 -8.29 13.32 24.16
N ASP A 17 -8.87 14.52 24.33
CA ASP A 17 -8.62 15.77 23.58
C ASP A 17 -7.14 16.25 23.63
N LYS A 18 -6.21 15.35 23.94
CA LYS A 18 -4.79 15.45 23.61
C LYS A 18 -4.66 15.53 22.10
N LYS A 19 -4.79 16.75 21.61
CA LYS A 19 -4.14 17.23 20.39
C LYS A 19 -2.75 16.59 20.33
N LEU A 20 -2.58 15.64 19.42
CA LEU A 20 -1.27 15.18 18.99
C LEU A 20 -0.62 16.34 18.26
N TYR A 21 0.02 17.23 19.02
CA TYR A 21 1.05 18.09 18.49
C TYR A 21 2.26 17.19 18.24
N TYR A 22 2.51 16.91 16.98
CA TYR A 22 3.81 16.39 16.56
C TYR A 22 4.76 17.59 16.52
N ASP A 23 5.34 17.91 17.67
CA ASP A 23 6.44 18.86 17.75
C ASP A 23 7.72 18.03 17.64
N HIS A 24 8.23 17.89 16.43
CA HIS A 24 9.51 17.24 16.21
C HIS A 24 10.57 18.31 16.05
N ASP A 25 11.41 18.44 17.08
CA ASP A 25 12.78 18.99 16.94
C ASP A 25 13.63 18.01 16.12
N ALA A 26 13.29 17.77 14.86
CA ALA A 26 14.08 16.92 13.97
C ALA A 26 14.76 17.77 12.89
N ASP A 27 16.09 17.82 12.97
CA ASP A 27 17.00 18.11 11.84
C ASP A 27 16.87 17.10 10.67
N ILE A 28 15.80 16.30 10.62
CA ILE A 28 15.60 15.19 9.71
C ILE A 28 14.31 15.45 8.93
N GLU A 29 14.46 15.85 7.67
CA GLU A 29 13.36 16.02 6.73
C GLU A 29 13.11 14.69 5.97
N PRO A 30 12.05 13.92 6.29
CA PRO A 30 11.79 12.65 5.61
C PRO A 30 11.22 12.91 4.21
N MET A 31 11.92 12.44 3.18
CA MET A 31 11.48 12.54 1.78
C MET A 31 10.52 11.42 1.38
N LEU A 32 10.66 10.25 1.99
CA LEU A 32 9.89 9.07 1.64
C LEU A 32 9.74 8.17 2.87
N LEU A 33 8.52 7.75 3.21
CA LEU A 33 8.23 7.01 4.44
C LEU A 33 7.44 5.71 4.16
N LYS A 34 7.81 4.64 4.86
CA LYS A 34 7.17 3.33 4.85
C LYS A 34 7.03 2.83 6.30
N TYR A 35 5.87 2.26 6.62
CA TYR A 35 5.65 1.54 7.87
C TYR A 35 5.42 0.07 7.58
N CYS A 36 6.19 -0.81 8.19
CA CYS A 36 6.11 -2.26 8.01
C CYS A 36 6.60 -2.98 9.28
N ALA A 37 5.96 -4.08 9.67
CA ALA A 37 6.37 -4.92 10.80
C ALA A 37 6.63 -4.16 12.11
N ASN A 38 5.79 -3.17 12.44
CA ASN A 38 5.94 -2.29 13.62
C ASN A 38 7.22 -1.45 13.64
N GLN A 39 7.81 -1.22 12.48
CA GLN A 39 8.99 -0.38 12.26
C GLN A 39 8.67 0.66 11.20
N ILE A 40 9.24 1.85 11.37
CA ILE A 40 9.14 2.96 10.42
C ILE A 40 10.47 3.04 9.69
N TYR A 41 10.42 3.14 8.37
CA TYR A 41 11.59 3.34 7.53
C TYR A 41 11.37 4.57 6.69
N PHE A 42 12.40 5.38 6.52
CA PHE A 42 12.32 6.52 5.62
C PHE A 42 13.67 6.86 5.03
N VAL A 43 13.64 7.60 3.92
CA VAL A 43 14.84 8.23 3.35
C VAL A 43 14.75 9.73 3.62
N ASP A 44 15.80 10.30 4.19
CA ASP A 44 15.85 11.72 4.54
C ASP A 44 16.44 12.60 3.42
N GLY A 45 16.38 13.92 3.61
CA GLY A 45 16.94 14.92 2.69
C GLY A 45 18.45 14.83 2.43
N LYS A 46 19.17 13.97 3.17
CA LYS A 46 20.61 13.70 2.98
C LYS A 46 20.85 12.33 2.32
N ASN A 47 19.83 11.71 1.72
CA ASN A 47 19.86 10.37 1.16
C ASN A 47 20.36 9.32 2.18
N ARG A 48 19.88 9.40 3.43
CA ARG A 48 20.12 8.36 4.44
C ARG A 48 18.86 7.54 4.63
N LEU A 49 19.00 6.22 4.56
CA LEU A 49 17.98 5.29 5.00
C LEU A 49 17.99 5.22 6.52
N VAL A 50 16.88 5.60 7.14
CA VAL A 50 16.70 5.62 8.59
C VAL A 50 15.65 4.59 8.98
N LYS A 51 15.96 3.80 10.00
CA LYS A 51 15.07 2.80 10.59
C LYS A 51 14.71 3.20 12.01
N MET A 52 13.42 3.30 12.30
CA MET A 52 12.87 3.64 13.60
C MET A 52 11.94 2.54 14.14
N THR A 53 11.84 2.46 15.45
CA THR A 53 10.76 1.72 16.11
C THR A 53 9.44 2.47 15.98
N HIS A 54 8.32 1.79 16.25
CA HIS A 54 7.01 2.43 16.39
C HIS A 54 6.94 3.50 17.50
N GLU A 55 7.86 3.48 18.46
CA GLU A 55 8.01 4.48 19.51
C GLU A 55 8.89 5.66 19.08
N LEU A 56 9.22 5.73 17.78
CA LEU A 56 10.03 6.78 17.16
C LEU A 56 11.50 6.80 17.63
N GLU A 57 12.02 5.68 18.11
CA GLU A 57 13.44 5.55 18.42
C GLU A 57 14.23 5.16 17.18
N ILE A 58 15.28 5.91 16.84
CA ILE A 58 16.17 5.58 15.71
C ILE A 58 17.05 4.40 16.11
N THR A 59 16.93 3.31 15.35
CA THR A 59 17.69 2.07 15.58
C THR A 59 18.86 1.91 14.63
N ASN A 60 18.77 2.50 13.43
CA ASN A 60 19.80 2.40 12.41
C ASN A 60 19.73 3.58 11.44
N ILE A 61 20.90 4.02 10.96
CA ILE A 61 21.06 5.01 9.90
C ILE A 61 22.12 4.48 8.92
N GLN A 62 21.76 4.36 7.65
CA GLN A 62 22.65 3.95 6.57
C GLN A 62 22.68 5.03 5.48
N SER A 63 23.88 5.47 5.09
CA SER A 63 24.03 6.42 3.99
C SER A 63 23.92 5.71 2.64
N ILE A 64 23.13 6.28 1.72
CA ILE A 64 23.04 5.83 0.33
C ILE A 64 24.16 6.50 -0.47
N LYS A 65 25.23 5.76 -0.73
CA LYS A 65 26.49 6.22 -1.36
C LYS A 65 26.29 6.60 -2.82
N SER A 66 25.37 5.91 -3.51
CA SER A 66 25.10 6.12 -4.93
C SER A 66 24.45 7.47 -5.28
N GLY A 67 24.09 8.30 -4.29
CA GLY A 67 23.38 9.56 -4.53
C GLY A 67 21.97 9.35 -5.12
N PHE A 68 21.45 8.13 -5.05
CA PHE A 68 20.16 7.74 -5.58
C PHE A 68 19.04 8.40 -4.78
N THR A 69 18.23 9.25 -5.42
CA THR A 69 17.07 9.91 -4.81
C THR A 69 15.80 9.10 -5.09
N PRO A 70 15.30 8.31 -4.13
CA PRO A 70 14.22 7.35 -4.39
C PRO A 70 12.84 8.03 -4.44
N ASN A 71 11.98 7.54 -5.34
CA ASN A 71 10.55 7.89 -5.40
C ASN A 71 9.67 6.87 -4.67
N THR A 72 10.10 5.61 -4.62
CA THR A 72 9.43 4.53 -3.89
C THR A 72 10.46 3.65 -3.21
N ILE A 73 10.11 3.13 -2.03
CA ILE A 73 10.92 2.22 -1.23
C ILE A 73 10.07 1.04 -0.84
N GLU A 74 10.62 -0.15 -1.02
CA GLU A 74 10.09 -1.40 -0.49
C GLU A 74 11.16 -2.06 0.37
N ASN A 75 10.73 -2.74 1.43
CA ASN A 75 11.62 -3.49 2.31
C ASN A 75 11.03 -4.86 2.67
N GLU A 76 11.91 -5.86 2.78
CA GLU A 76 11.60 -7.19 3.31
C GLU A 76 12.85 -7.75 4.00
N GLU A 77 12.77 -8.12 5.27
CA GLU A 77 13.90 -8.72 6.04
C GLU A 77 15.26 -7.99 5.91
N ASN A 78 15.26 -6.65 5.98
CA ASN A 78 16.43 -5.77 5.79
C ASN A 78 17.02 -5.75 4.36
N ILE A 79 16.30 -6.29 3.38
CA ILE A 79 16.53 -6.02 1.97
C ILE A 79 15.69 -4.81 1.60
N TYR A 80 16.30 -3.77 1.05
CA TYR A 80 15.61 -2.58 0.59
C TYR A 80 15.75 -2.44 -0.92
N VAL A 81 14.65 -2.13 -1.58
CA VAL A 81 14.64 -1.84 -3.00
C VAL A 81 14.00 -0.49 -3.24
N MET A 82 14.70 0.34 -4.02
CA MET A 82 14.31 1.70 -4.31
C MET A 82 14.30 1.93 -5.81
N THR A 83 13.26 2.60 -6.30
CA THR A 83 13.23 3.14 -7.67
C THR A 83 12.97 4.64 -7.65
N ASN A 84 13.54 5.34 -8.62
CA ASN A 84 13.34 6.76 -8.87
C ASN A 84 12.68 7.02 -10.23
N LYS A 85 11.92 6.05 -10.76
CA LYS A 85 11.28 6.13 -12.10
C LYS A 85 12.32 6.26 -13.23
N THR A 86 13.40 5.50 -13.12
CA THR A 86 14.40 5.33 -14.18
C THR A 86 14.51 3.86 -14.57
N THR A 87 15.40 3.53 -15.50
CA THR A 87 15.75 2.14 -15.83
C THR A 87 16.55 1.44 -14.74
N SER A 88 17.05 2.20 -13.77
CA SER A 88 17.90 1.70 -12.70
C SER A 88 17.14 1.70 -11.39
N ILE A 89 17.36 0.66 -10.61
CA ILE A 89 16.91 0.58 -9.22
C ILE A 89 18.11 0.38 -8.31
N LEU A 90 17.95 0.80 -7.07
CA LEU A 90 18.93 0.55 -6.02
C LEU A 90 18.44 -0.59 -5.13
N LEU A 91 19.25 -1.63 -5.01
CA LEU A 91 19.09 -2.73 -4.07
C LEU A 91 20.11 -2.56 -2.96
N LEU A 92 19.63 -2.51 -1.71
CA LEU A 92 20.45 -2.54 -0.51
C LEU A 92 20.22 -3.86 0.20
N ILE A 93 21.29 -4.61 0.45
CA ILE A 93 21.27 -5.81 1.28
C ILE A 93 22.31 -5.59 2.36
N GLU A 94 21.85 -5.48 3.61
CA GLU A 94 22.72 -5.13 4.73
C GLU A 94 23.49 -3.83 4.43
N ASN A 95 24.81 -3.90 4.24
CA ASN A 95 25.68 -2.75 3.97
C ASN A 95 26.07 -2.59 2.49
N ASP A 96 25.66 -3.52 1.63
CA ASP A 96 26.03 -3.54 0.22
C ASP A 96 25.00 -2.81 -0.65
N GLU A 97 25.49 -1.93 -1.53
CA GLU A 97 24.69 -1.24 -2.53
C GLU A 97 24.90 -1.85 -3.90
N LYS A 98 23.80 -2.17 -4.58
CA LYS A 98 23.82 -2.67 -5.94
C LYS A 98 22.83 -1.92 -6.81
N ILE A 99 23.31 -1.38 -7.92
CA ILE A 99 22.46 -0.81 -8.96
C ILE A 99 22.08 -1.93 -9.93
N ILE A 100 20.77 -2.13 -10.13
CA ILE A 100 20.25 -3.08 -11.10
C ILE A 100 19.62 -2.30 -12.25
N ASN A 101 20.03 -2.61 -13.48
CA ASN A 101 19.51 -2.00 -14.68
C ASN A 101 18.48 -2.91 -15.35
N PHE A 102 17.32 -2.35 -15.65
CA PHE A 102 16.23 -2.96 -16.39
C PHE A 102 16.15 -2.36 -17.80
N PRO A 103 15.61 -3.09 -18.77
CA PRO A 103 15.49 -2.61 -20.15
C PRO A 103 14.44 -1.50 -20.31
N ASP A 104 13.53 -1.34 -19.35
CA ASP A 104 12.47 -0.33 -19.35
C ASP A 104 12.49 0.47 -18.04
N VAL A 105 11.84 1.65 -18.04
CA VAL A 105 11.67 2.49 -16.86
C VAL A 105 10.81 1.79 -15.80
N ILE A 106 11.31 1.71 -14.58
CA ILE A 106 10.66 1.04 -13.45
C ILE A 106 9.95 2.05 -12.56
N TYR A 107 8.63 1.92 -12.45
CA TYR A 107 7.76 2.83 -11.70
C TYR A 107 7.38 2.34 -10.31
N ALA A 108 7.42 1.02 -10.11
CA ALA A 108 7.08 0.37 -8.85
C ALA A 108 7.96 -0.86 -8.64
N VAL A 109 8.19 -1.20 -7.38
CA VAL A 109 8.98 -2.36 -6.96
C VAL A 109 8.28 -3.10 -5.83
N CYS A 110 8.46 -4.42 -5.76
CA CYS A 110 8.01 -5.24 -4.64
C CYS A 110 8.93 -6.43 -4.44
N ILE A 111 9.24 -6.76 -3.18
CA ILE A 111 10.03 -7.93 -2.83
C ILE A 111 9.06 -9.02 -2.39
N ILE A 112 9.19 -10.21 -2.98
CA ILE A 112 8.46 -11.39 -2.55
C ILE A 112 9.46 -12.41 -2.04
N LYS A 113 9.25 -12.84 -0.80
CA LYS A 113 9.98 -13.95 -0.19
C LYS A 113 9.26 -15.26 -0.49
N ASP A 114 9.92 -16.14 -1.23
CA ASP A 114 9.52 -17.54 -1.29
C ASP A 114 9.88 -18.22 0.04
N LYS A 115 8.86 -18.51 0.85
CA LYS A 115 9.04 -19.14 2.17
C LYS A 115 9.55 -20.58 2.07
N ALA A 116 9.32 -21.29 0.96
CA ALA A 116 9.75 -22.67 0.80
C ALA A 116 11.26 -22.76 0.51
N THR A 117 11.76 -21.87 -0.35
CA THR A 117 13.18 -21.86 -0.75
C THR A 117 14.02 -20.83 0.01
N ASN A 118 13.37 -19.97 0.81
CA ASN A 118 13.97 -18.82 1.48
C ASN A 118 14.70 -17.86 0.51
N ARG A 119 14.19 -17.77 -0.73
CA ARG A 119 14.75 -16.89 -1.78
C ARG A 119 13.88 -15.66 -1.95
N PHE A 120 14.53 -14.56 -2.33
CA PHE A 120 13.86 -13.31 -2.62
C PHE A 120 13.82 -13.09 -4.12
N VAL A 121 12.63 -12.81 -4.61
CA VAL A 121 12.44 -12.31 -5.97
C VAL A 121 11.97 -10.87 -5.90
N LEU A 122 12.43 -10.10 -6.87
CA LEU A 122 12.02 -8.73 -7.08
C LEU A 122 11.05 -8.67 -8.24
N LEU A 123 9.91 -8.04 -8.00
CA LEU A 123 9.02 -7.57 -9.04
C LEU A 123 9.35 -6.11 -9.36
N ALA A 124 9.69 -5.83 -10.61
CA ALA A 124 9.91 -4.48 -11.10
C ALA A 124 8.86 -4.13 -12.15
N GLY A 125 7.99 -3.17 -11.83
CA GLY A 125 6.86 -2.75 -12.66
C GLY A 125 7.25 -1.65 -13.63
N ALA A 126 7.04 -1.89 -14.92
CA ALA A 126 7.26 -0.93 -15.99
C ALA A 126 5.93 -0.58 -16.68
N LYS A 127 5.99 0.07 -17.84
CA LYS A 127 4.80 0.26 -18.68
C LYS A 127 4.43 -1.07 -19.35
N ALA A 128 3.22 -1.57 -19.10
CA ALA A 128 2.68 -2.78 -19.70
C ALA A 128 3.50 -4.07 -19.45
N LYS A 129 4.46 -4.04 -18.51
CA LYS A 129 5.34 -5.16 -18.21
C LYS A 129 5.67 -5.21 -16.73
N ILE A 130 5.90 -6.43 -16.23
CA ILE A 130 6.44 -6.68 -14.90
C ILE A 130 7.63 -7.62 -15.08
N PHE A 131 8.80 -7.19 -14.64
CA PHE A 131 9.99 -8.03 -14.63
C PHE A 131 10.04 -8.81 -13.32
N LEU A 132 10.25 -10.12 -13.43
CA LEU A 132 10.61 -10.98 -12.32
C LEU A 132 12.12 -11.15 -12.31
N TYR A 133 12.77 -10.65 -11.27
CA TYR A 133 14.23 -10.68 -11.12
C TYR A 133 14.61 -11.55 -9.92
N ASP A 134 15.47 -12.54 -10.15
CA ASP A 134 16.09 -13.30 -9.05
C ASP A 134 17.25 -12.48 -8.48
N ILE A 135 17.13 -12.09 -7.21
CA ILE A 135 18.16 -11.33 -6.51
C ILE A 135 19.44 -12.15 -6.38
N CYS A 136 19.33 -13.45 -6.09
CA CYS A 136 20.47 -14.34 -5.88
C CYS A 136 21.23 -14.58 -7.20
N SER A 137 20.53 -14.95 -8.26
CA SER A 137 21.17 -15.23 -9.56
C SER A 137 21.49 -13.97 -10.37
N SER A 138 21.03 -12.80 -9.93
CA SER A 138 21.19 -11.52 -10.61
C SER A 138 20.65 -11.48 -12.05
N ARG A 139 19.52 -12.15 -12.30
CA ARG A 139 18.96 -12.28 -13.66
C ARG A 139 17.46 -12.00 -13.68
N ILE A 140 16.99 -11.47 -14.80
CA ILE A 140 15.57 -11.46 -15.13
C ILE A 140 15.19 -12.90 -15.48
N ILE A 141 14.29 -13.49 -14.70
CA ILE A 141 13.79 -14.85 -14.90
C ILE A 141 12.68 -14.83 -15.96
N THR A 142 11.74 -13.90 -15.78
CA THR A 142 10.49 -13.85 -16.55
C THR A 142 10.06 -12.40 -16.75
N VAL A 143 9.34 -12.14 -17.83
CA VAL A 143 8.65 -10.87 -18.07
C VAL A 143 7.16 -11.16 -18.25
N PHE A 144 6.35 -10.71 -17.29
CA PHE A 144 4.91 -10.76 -17.42
C PHE A 144 4.45 -9.59 -18.27
N LYS A 145 3.66 -9.86 -19.31
CA LYS A 145 3.08 -8.83 -20.17
C LYS A 145 1.69 -8.50 -19.66
N THR A 146 1.44 -7.22 -19.43
CA THR A 146 0.12 -6.72 -19.08
C THR A 146 -0.35 -5.86 -20.25
N ASN A 147 -1.60 -5.99 -20.68
CA ASN A 147 -2.13 -5.16 -21.78
C ASN A 147 -2.45 -3.72 -21.35
N ASN A 148 -2.20 -3.39 -20.08
CA ASN A 148 -2.67 -2.19 -19.40
C ASN A 148 -1.48 -1.33 -18.95
N GLY A 149 -1.74 -0.06 -18.60
CA GLY A 149 -0.79 1.06 -18.58
C GLY A 149 0.47 0.94 -17.69
N ILE A 150 0.81 2.04 -16.99
CA ILE A 150 2.01 2.08 -16.15
C ILE A 150 1.71 1.34 -14.84
N ILE A 151 2.53 0.34 -14.49
CA ILE A 151 2.42 -0.33 -13.20
C ILE A 151 2.92 0.60 -12.11
N CYS A 152 2.01 1.09 -11.27
CA CYS A 152 2.28 2.10 -10.25
C CYS A 152 2.34 1.54 -8.82
N GLY A 153 2.05 0.25 -8.65
CA GLY A 153 2.15 -0.42 -7.35
C GLY A 153 2.00 -1.94 -7.44
N PHE A 154 2.36 -2.58 -6.34
CA PHE A 154 2.23 -4.03 -6.14
C PHE A 154 1.72 -4.31 -4.73
N ILE A 155 1.10 -5.48 -4.57
CA ILE A 155 0.80 -6.07 -3.27
C ILE A 155 1.23 -7.53 -3.31
N GLY A 156 2.22 -7.89 -2.48
CA GLY A 156 2.55 -9.29 -2.24
C GLY A 156 1.41 -9.99 -1.52
N LEU A 157 1.01 -11.17 -1.99
CA LEU A 157 0.05 -12.04 -1.31
C LEU A 157 0.81 -13.23 -0.69
N SER A 158 0.08 -14.17 -0.10
CA SER A 158 0.68 -15.39 0.42
C SER A 158 1.22 -16.29 -0.72
N GLY A 159 2.38 -16.90 -0.50
CA GLY A 159 2.99 -17.85 -1.42
C GLY A 159 3.55 -17.20 -2.68
N CYS A 160 3.18 -17.74 -3.86
CA CYS A 160 3.67 -17.28 -5.15
C CYS A 160 2.75 -16.24 -5.82
N ASN A 161 1.77 -15.72 -5.11
CA ASN A 161 0.75 -14.84 -5.68
C ASN A 161 1.05 -13.37 -5.38
N PHE A 162 0.67 -12.50 -6.29
CA PHE A 162 0.76 -11.05 -6.10
C PHE A 162 -0.28 -10.29 -6.91
N LEU A 163 -0.52 -9.04 -6.54
CA LEU A 163 -1.30 -8.11 -7.33
C LEU A 163 -0.41 -7.05 -7.97
N SER A 164 -0.70 -6.70 -9.20
CA SER A 164 -0.13 -5.51 -9.86
C SER A 164 -1.21 -4.46 -10.06
N ILE A 165 -0.86 -3.21 -9.84
CA ILE A 165 -1.79 -2.07 -9.92
C ILE A 165 -1.31 -1.14 -11.03
N SER A 166 -2.19 -0.86 -11.98
CA SER A 166 -1.92 0.08 -13.07
C SER A 166 -2.42 1.47 -12.74
N GLN A 167 -1.79 2.49 -13.32
CA GLN A 167 -2.24 3.87 -13.32
C GLN A 167 -3.66 4.04 -13.91
N ASP A 168 -4.08 3.15 -14.81
CA ASP A 168 -5.46 3.10 -15.33
C ASP A 168 -6.49 2.53 -14.33
N LYS A 169 -6.04 2.21 -13.11
CA LYS A 169 -6.81 1.61 -12.02
C LYS A 169 -7.30 0.19 -12.32
N THR A 170 -6.61 -0.54 -13.19
CA THR A 170 -6.80 -1.98 -13.30
C THR A 170 -5.89 -2.70 -12.31
N VAL A 171 -6.45 -3.69 -11.62
CA VAL A 171 -5.69 -4.61 -10.76
C VAL A 171 -5.66 -5.98 -11.42
N HIS A 172 -4.48 -6.54 -11.60
CA HIS A 172 -4.31 -7.91 -12.08
C HIS A 172 -3.78 -8.78 -10.95
N THR A 173 -4.27 -10.03 -10.90
CA THR A 173 -3.73 -11.07 -10.02
C THR A 173 -2.77 -11.94 -10.80
N TRP A 174 -1.70 -12.35 -10.15
CA TRP A 174 -0.63 -13.12 -10.76
C TRP A 174 -0.24 -14.28 -9.87
N ASP A 175 0.23 -15.35 -10.51
CA ASP A 175 0.99 -16.42 -9.90
C ASP A 175 2.35 -16.43 -10.58
N LEU A 176 3.43 -16.33 -9.81
CA LEU A 176 4.81 -16.29 -10.32
C LEU A 176 5.15 -17.46 -11.26
N ARG A 177 4.41 -18.56 -11.16
CA ARG A 177 4.61 -19.79 -11.95
C ARG A 177 3.87 -19.79 -13.29
N LYS A 178 2.97 -18.83 -13.51
CA LYS A 178 2.15 -18.73 -14.73
C LYS A 178 2.54 -17.51 -15.55
N SER A 179 2.47 -17.63 -16.87
CA SER A 179 2.80 -16.53 -17.79
C SER A 179 1.74 -15.42 -17.82
N ASP A 180 0.48 -15.81 -17.67
CA ASP A 180 -0.68 -14.91 -17.78
C ASP A 180 -1.26 -14.60 -16.40
N TYR A 181 -1.91 -13.44 -16.29
CA TYR A 181 -2.63 -13.07 -15.08
C TYR A 181 -3.82 -14.02 -14.84
N LEU A 182 -4.15 -14.27 -13.57
CA LEU A 182 -5.24 -15.17 -13.19
C LEU A 182 -6.62 -14.49 -13.32
N GLN A 183 -6.69 -13.22 -12.93
CA GLN A 183 -7.90 -12.39 -12.89
C GLN A 183 -7.54 -10.93 -13.16
N SER A 184 -8.48 -10.18 -13.74
CA SER A 184 -8.38 -8.74 -13.97
C SER A 184 -9.60 -8.03 -13.38
N PHE A 185 -9.34 -7.11 -12.46
CA PHE A 185 -10.36 -6.27 -11.83
C PHE A 185 -10.28 -4.87 -12.45
N SER A 186 -11.28 -4.55 -13.26
CA SER A 186 -11.44 -3.26 -13.93
C SER A 186 -12.68 -2.53 -13.40
N GLY A 187 -12.83 -1.26 -13.74
CA GLY A 187 -13.97 -0.45 -13.28
C GLY A 187 -13.79 0.20 -11.91
N ILE A 188 -12.59 0.07 -11.32
CA ILE A 188 -12.15 0.84 -10.16
C ILE A 188 -11.93 2.29 -10.62
N LYS A 189 -12.97 3.13 -10.63
CA LYS A 189 -12.81 4.56 -10.94
C LYS A 189 -13.66 5.43 -10.02
N PRO A 190 -13.23 5.61 -8.78
CA PRO A 190 -13.65 6.75 -8.00
C PRO A 190 -12.88 8.01 -8.45
N HIS A 191 -13.38 9.20 -8.12
CA HIS A 191 -12.74 10.52 -8.35
C HIS A 191 -11.37 10.69 -7.65
N LEU A 192 -10.80 9.60 -7.13
CA LEU A 192 -9.56 9.57 -6.40
C LEU A 192 -8.38 9.94 -7.28
N GLN A 193 -7.55 10.85 -6.73
CA GLN A 193 -6.31 11.32 -7.32
C GLN A 193 -5.25 10.20 -7.45
N SER A 194 -5.35 9.12 -6.65
CA SER A 194 -4.42 7.98 -6.70
C SER A 194 -5.16 6.66 -6.94
N ALA A 195 -4.59 5.82 -7.82
CA ALA A 195 -5.09 4.46 -8.09
C ALA A 195 -5.00 3.57 -6.84
N ILE A 196 -3.96 3.70 -6.03
CA ILE A 196 -3.72 2.85 -4.86
C ILE A 196 -4.77 3.06 -3.76
N ASN A 197 -5.35 4.27 -3.67
CA ASN A 197 -6.36 4.59 -2.64
C ASN A 197 -7.77 4.10 -2.99
N SER A 198 -7.96 3.52 -4.18
CA SER A 198 -9.28 3.14 -4.69
C SER A 198 -9.70 1.72 -4.35
N PHE A 199 -8.78 0.95 -3.78
CA PHE A 199 -9.01 -0.42 -3.35
C PHE A 199 -8.09 -0.77 -2.17
N HIS A 200 -8.41 -1.87 -1.50
CA HIS A 200 -7.59 -2.44 -0.44
C HIS A 200 -7.77 -3.96 -0.41
N VAL A 201 -6.72 -4.65 0.01
CA VAL A 201 -6.72 -6.11 0.16
C VAL A 201 -6.72 -6.42 1.64
N ASP A 202 -7.55 -7.38 2.05
CA ASP A 202 -7.59 -7.82 3.43
C ASP A 202 -6.28 -8.51 3.86
N GLU A 203 -6.05 -8.64 5.16
CA GLU A 203 -4.81 -9.25 5.68
C GLU A 203 -4.59 -10.69 5.19
N SER A 204 -5.65 -11.44 4.88
CA SER A 204 -5.52 -12.81 4.37
C SER A 204 -5.10 -12.87 2.90
N GLY A 205 -5.21 -11.75 2.15
CA GLY A 205 -4.97 -11.73 0.72
C GLY A 205 -6.09 -12.37 -0.11
N THR A 206 -7.28 -12.57 0.47
CA THR A 206 -8.40 -13.29 -0.15
C THR A 206 -9.43 -12.35 -0.76
N PHE A 207 -9.65 -11.19 -0.15
CA PHE A 207 -10.71 -10.26 -0.49
C PHE A 207 -10.15 -8.92 -0.94
N LEU A 208 -10.71 -8.41 -2.04
CA LEU A 208 -10.45 -7.09 -2.58
C LEU A 208 -11.67 -6.21 -2.30
N LEU A 209 -11.47 -5.13 -1.55
CA LEU A 209 -12.42 -4.05 -1.40
C LEU A 209 -12.10 -2.97 -2.42
N GLN A 210 -13.08 -2.54 -3.21
CA GLN A 210 -12.90 -1.51 -4.23
C GLN A 210 -14.11 -0.59 -4.29
N ILE A 211 -13.91 0.66 -4.71
CA ILE A 211 -15.01 1.59 -5.03
C ILE A 211 -15.13 1.72 -6.54
N ASN A 212 -16.32 1.43 -7.06
CA ASN A 212 -16.60 1.52 -8.49
C ASN A 212 -17.05 2.93 -8.92
N LYS A 213 -17.21 3.13 -10.24
CA LYS A 213 -17.72 4.38 -10.85
C LYS A 213 -19.06 4.87 -10.30
N GLN A 214 -19.90 3.96 -9.82
CA GLN A 214 -21.25 4.27 -9.33
C GLN A 214 -21.25 4.56 -7.81
N PHE A 215 -20.08 4.82 -7.22
CA PHE A 215 -19.90 4.97 -5.77
C PHE A 215 -20.48 3.80 -4.98
N LYS A 216 -20.30 2.58 -5.48
CA LYS A 216 -20.58 1.36 -4.73
C LYS A 216 -19.27 0.77 -4.25
N MET A 217 -19.25 0.38 -2.98
CA MET A 217 -18.22 -0.52 -2.48
C MET A 217 -18.54 -1.92 -2.95
N ILE A 218 -17.52 -2.62 -3.41
CA ILE A 218 -17.59 -4.00 -3.85
C ILE A 218 -16.50 -4.76 -3.10
N VAL A 219 -16.89 -5.85 -2.46
CA VAL A 219 -15.97 -6.85 -1.92
C VAL A 219 -15.99 -8.04 -2.86
N THR A 220 -14.84 -8.36 -3.42
CA THR A 220 -14.66 -9.45 -4.37
C THR A 220 -13.67 -10.47 -3.81
N ASN A 221 -13.94 -11.76 -3.97
CA ASN A 221 -12.95 -12.79 -3.69
C ASN A 221 -11.92 -12.80 -4.83
N ILE A 222 -10.66 -12.54 -4.49
CA ILE A 222 -9.55 -12.34 -5.42
C ILE A 222 -9.28 -13.59 -6.28
N HIS A 223 -9.48 -14.77 -5.72
CA HIS A 223 -9.13 -16.05 -6.34
C HIS A 223 -10.20 -16.51 -7.32
N THR A 224 -11.47 -16.32 -6.96
CA THR A 224 -12.62 -16.74 -7.78
C THR A 224 -13.12 -15.65 -8.71
N GLY A 225 -12.84 -14.38 -8.42
CA GLY A 225 -13.42 -13.23 -9.11
C GLY A 225 -14.86 -12.91 -8.70
N ASN A 226 -15.45 -13.70 -7.80
CA ASN A 226 -16.86 -13.54 -7.41
C ASN A 226 -17.05 -12.33 -6.49
N ILE A 227 -18.07 -11.53 -6.78
CA ILE A 227 -18.53 -10.47 -5.89
C ILE A 227 -19.23 -11.12 -4.71
N ILE A 228 -18.74 -10.83 -3.50
CA ILE A 228 -19.26 -11.35 -2.23
C ILE A 228 -20.26 -10.37 -1.64
N LEU A 229 -19.90 -9.08 -1.62
CA LEU A 229 -20.74 -8.01 -1.07
C LEU A 229 -20.69 -6.79 -1.98
N GLN A 230 -21.81 -6.07 -2.05
CA GLN A 230 -21.89 -4.81 -2.76
C GLN A 230 -22.89 -3.88 -2.09
N HIS A 231 -22.43 -2.70 -1.67
CA HIS A 231 -23.28 -1.68 -1.06
C HIS A 231 -23.03 -0.30 -1.66
N PRO A 232 -24.09 0.51 -1.88
CA PRO A 232 -23.93 1.90 -2.27
C PRO A 232 -23.33 2.72 -1.13
N ILE A 233 -22.42 3.64 -1.47
CA ILE A 233 -21.89 4.63 -0.53
C ILE A 233 -22.94 5.73 -0.36
N LYS A 234 -23.58 5.75 0.80
CA LYS A 234 -24.65 6.72 1.13
C LYS A 234 -24.14 7.81 2.09
N ILE A 235 -23.01 8.44 1.76
CA ILE A 235 -22.48 9.56 2.55
C ILE A 235 -23.02 10.86 1.94
N LYS A 236 -23.84 11.61 2.70
CA LYS A 236 -24.51 12.83 2.20
C LYS A 236 -23.49 13.84 1.70
N ASN A 237 -23.52 14.13 0.39
CA ASN A 237 -22.74 15.16 -0.30
C ASN A 237 -21.21 15.07 -0.10
N GLN A 238 -20.66 13.88 0.18
CA GLN A 238 -19.21 13.71 0.31
C GLN A 238 -18.71 12.57 -0.57
N LEU A 239 -17.67 12.86 -1.34
CA LEU A 239 -17.00 11.87 -2.19
C LEU A 239 -15.97 11.08 -1.36
N PRO A 240 -15.88 9.76 -1.54
CA PRO A 240 -14.83 8.97 -0.90
C PRO A 240 -13.47 9.36 -1.48
N LYS A 241 -12.46 9.49 -0.60
CA LYS A 241 -11.03 9.80 -0.84
C LYS A 241 -10.12 8.56 -0.67
N ASP A 242 -10.46 7.64 0.22
CA ASP A 242 -9.68 6.44 0.51
C ASP A 242 -10.61 5.35 1.07
N VAL A 243 -10.25 4.08 0.86
CA VAL A 243 -11.02 2.94 1.36
C VAL A 243 -10.09 1.83 1.82
N LYS A 244 -10.30 1.32 3.04
CA LYS A 244 -9.50 0.21 3.60
C LYS A 244 -10.35 -0.74 4.44
N PHE A 245 -10.04 -2.03 4.42
CA PHE A 245 -10.55 -2.95 5.42
C PHE A 245 -10.11 -2.52 6.83
N TYR A 246 -10.95 -2.82 7.81
CA TYR A 246 -10.71 -2.53 9.21
C TYR A 246 -10.70 -3.83 10.02
N GLY A 247 -9.54 -4.11 10.62
CA GLY A 247 -9.32 -5.32 11.42
C GLY A 247 -9.06 -6.57 10.57
N LYS A 248 -8.93 -7.71 11.26
CA LYS A 248 -8.57 -9.02 10.65
C LYS A 248 -9.71 -9.69 9.90
N SER A 249 -10.93 -9.18 10.04
CA SER A 249 -12.13 -9.71 9.39
C SER A 249 -12.59 -8.77 8.27
N PHE A 250 -13.05 -9.31 7.14
CA PHE A 250 -13.64 -8.52 6.04
C PHE A 250 -15.03 -7.93 6.38
N LYS A 251 -15.40 -7.86 7.66
CA LYS A 251 -16.69 -7.32 8.13
C LYS A 251 -16.76 -5.79 8.04
N TYR A 252 -15.62 -5.11 8.15
CA TYR A 252 -15.59 -3.67 8.34
C TYR A 252 -14.63 -2.98 7.39
N ALA A 253 -14.97 -1.76 7.02
CA ALA A 253 -14.13 -0.88 6.23
C ALA A 253 -14.14 0.55 6.78
N LEU A 254 -13.02 1.23 6.61
CA LEU A 254 -12.88 2.66 6.80
C LEU A 254 -12.94 3.35 5.44
N ILE A 255 -13.73 4.42 5.37
CA ILE A 255 -13.77 5.35 4.24
C ILE A 255 -13.35 6.72 4.74
N LEU A 256 -12.30 7.27 4.13
CA LEU A 256 -11.96 8.67 4.27
C LEU A 256 -12.69 9.45 3.17
N THR A 257 -13.32 10.58 3.48
CA THR A 257 -13.95 11.44 2.48
C THR A 257 -13.09 12.65 2.12
N GLU A 258 -13.44 13.35 1.05
CA GLU A 258 -12.80 14.63 0.67
C GLU A 258 -12.93 15.72 1.75
N CYS A 259 -13.95 15.61 2.61
CA CYS A 259 -14.13 16.49 3.77
C CYS A 259 -13.33 16.04 5.01
N TYR A 260 -12.44 15.05 4.87
CA TYR A 260 -11.60 14.52 5.94
C TYR A 260 -12.36 13.83 7.07
N ASN A 261 -13.58 13.36 6.77
CA ASN A 261 -14.33 12.52 7.69
C ASN A 261 -13.94 11.07 7.49
N ILE A 262 -13.75 10.36 8.61
CA ILE A 262 -13.57 8.91 8.60
C ILE A 262 -14.90 8.28 8.97
N HIS A 263 -15.44 7.51 8.03
CA HIS A 263 -16.61 6.69 8.22
C HIS A 263 -16.20 5.23 8.40
N LEU A 264 -16.79 4.59 9.39
CA LEU A 264 -16.75 3.15 9.56
C LEU A 264 -17.99 2.55 8.91
N VAL A 265 -17.77 1.50 8.14
CA VAL A 265 -18.81 0.81 7.39
C VAL A 265 -18.84 -0.65 7.79
N ASN A 266 -20.03 -1.13 8.11
CA ASN A 266 -20.29 -2.56 8.17
C ASN A 266 -20.56 -3.07 6.76
N LEU A 267 -19.65 -3.90 6.24
CA LEU A 267 -19.67 -4.39 4.87
C LEU A 267 -20.79 -5.42 4.62
N GLU A 268 -21.30 -6.10 5.65
CA GLU A 268 -22.40 -7.07 5.53
C GLU A 268 -23.76 -6.37 5.47
N THR A 269 -23.95 -5.32 6.28
CA THR A 269 -25.23 -4.60 6.38
C THR A 269 -25.29 -3.34 5.51
N GLY A 270 -24.14 -2.83 5.08
CA GLY A 270 -24.01 -1.54 4.40
C GLY A 270 -24.31 -0.33 5.28
N GLN A 271 -24.32 -0.48 6.62
CA GLN A 271 -24.53 0.63 7.55
C GLN A 271 -23.26 1.49 7.69
N PHE A 272 -23.45 2.80 7.80
CA PHE A 272 -22.39 3.79 7.93
C PHE A 272 -22.46 4.47 9.30
N GLN A 273 -21.31 4.63 9.94
CA GLN A 273 -21.14 5.41 11.14
C GLN A 273 -19.99 6.40 10.96
N LEU A 274 -20.21 7.67 11.31
CA LEU A 274 -19.13 8.65 11.37
C LEU A 274 -18.30 8.37 12.64
N LEU A 275 -16.99 8.15 12.49
CA LEU A 275 -16.10 7.96 13.64
C LEU A 275 -15.51 9.28 14.11
N THR A 276 -14.97 10.07 13.19
CA THR A 276 -14.30 11.32 13.51
C THR A 276 -14.15 12.20 12.27
N ALA A 277 -13.98 13.50 12.50
CA ALA A 277 -13.65 14.49 11.49
C ALA A 277 -12.21 14.97 11.74
N ILE A 278 -11.32 14.80 10.77
CA ILE A 278 -9.95 15.30 10.88
C ILE A 278 -9.93 16.77 10.49
N TYR A 279 -9.81 17.65 11.47
CA TYR A 279 -9.64 19.08 11.26
C TYR A 279 -8.15 19.44 11.18
N SER A 280 -7.63 19.66 9.97
CA SER A 280 -6.32 20.32 9.78
C SER A 280 -6.51 21.79 9.40
N LYS A 281 -5.82 22.69 10.12
CA LYS A 281 -5.72 24.11 9.75
C LYS A 281 -4.77 24.34 8.56
N ASP A 282 -3.85 23.42 8.32
CA ASP A 282 -2.89 23.50 7.23
C ASP A 282 -3.48 22.90 5.94
N PRO A 283 -3.65 23.70 4.86
CA PRO A 283 -4.17 23.22 3.59
C PRO A 283 -3.26 22.21 2.89
N ILE A 284 -1.95 22.16 3.18
CA ILE A 284 -1.02 21.20 2.57
C ILE A 284 -1.22 19.80 3.17
N MET A 285 -1.36 19.72 4.50
CA MET A 285 -1.65 18.46 5.22
C MET A 285 -2.98 17.82 4.80
N ARG A 286 -3.95 18.62 4.33
CA ARG A 286 -5.22 18.11 3.80
C ARG A 286 -5.02 17.20 2.57
N TYR A 287 -4.04 17.50 1.71
CA TYR A 287 -3.78 16.66 0.54
C TYR A 287 -3.14 15.31 0.89
N THR A 288 -2.35 15.23 1.98
CA THR A 288 -1.53 14.05 2.32
C THR A 288 -2.22 13.01 3.19
N ILE A 289 -3.32 13.35 3.89
CA ILE A 289 -4.03 12.40 4.76
C ILE A 289 -4.58 11.21 3.95
N LYS A 290 -4.19 10.01 4.39
CA LYS A 290 -4.64 8.68 3.93
C LYS A 290 -4.89 7.82 5.15
N ILE A 291 -5.73 6.79 5.01
CA ILE A 291 -5.86 5.79 6.08
C ILE A 291 -4.56 4.98 6.05
N ALA A 292 -3.76 4.99 7.13
CA ALA A 292 -2.58 4.13 7.19
C ALA A 292 -3.01 2.65 7.13
N ASN A 293 -2.17 1.76 6.57
CA ASN A 293 -2.37 0.33 6.82
C ASN A 293 -2.14 0.12 8.31
N LEU A 294 -3.23 0.04 9.07
CA LEU A 294 -3.19 -0.34 10.47
C LEU A 294 -2.82 -1.81 10.50
N ALA A 295 -1.52 -2.10 10.52
CA ALA A 295 -1.02 -3.40 10.97
C ALA A 295 -1.33 -3.47 12.46
N ASN A 296 -2.51 -3.95 12.82
CA ASN A 296 -2.94 -4.02 14.21
C ASN A 296 -2.75 -5.43 14.74
N LYS A 297 -1.68 -5.58 15.53
CA LYS A 297 -1.43 -6.51 16.64
C LYS A 297 -1.82 -7.98 16.46
#